data_AF-A0A663F1B8-F1
#
_entry.id   AF-A0A663F1B8-F1
#
_cell.length_a   1.000
_cell.length_b   1.000
_cell.length_c   1.000
_cell.angle_alpha   90.00
_cell.angle_beta   90.00
_cell.angle_gamma   90.00
#
_symmetry.space_group_name_H-M   'P 1'
#
loop_
_entity.id
_entity.type
_entity.pdbx_description
1 polymer ?
#
loop_
_entity_poly.entity_id
_entity_poly.type
_entity_poly.pdbx_seq_one_letter_code
_entity_poly.pdbx_strand_id
1 'polypeptide(L)'
;MSLLSCGYTLASGWEKLVFPKYQPCIQLSANIVRKVALQIIRRGQAFSFYARFQNREWDDSVDQAIFTVETGNYLPLTQAVLLTCKVFSLCYRSDKGKRNPPLGAFVFPPSSACIGRYILNMQITSCGHTYQRCLGDFYVLFNPWCADDPVYMDNQAHREEYVLNEHGILYEGVHKHITSRPWHFGQFEDGILDICLKILDMGASYHHGSDRDHCWRNDPVHVSMVVNHMIPENNDYLKGTKPFSWNGSVPILQQWYNGRCRPVRYGYCGSLASVMCTVMRCLGIPSRVVTNFCFPCSVENPLGINEIFDCTGKNLCGKDKLWRYHCWNESWMARRDLNQCCGDWQCLDPTPLETGRGSTCSGPTWVRSIREGELDLDYDGHHMFSRVNSNYVGWLSQNNAKKIKFFCDAWPCGQHLITKSVGSEQFEDITGAYKYELGSVKNKEAYYRAYRRIHPGYCNASNCHIERELSSLKNPFLSDSGINMRLKMANCPMYGEDVQLHWLLENLRSENKNLKFNLCAQIITYSGCPMDQFWKDSVNVTLGPREGKKVNLSNTLLSTVLFRRLGFFRISGDFLIVVGSEINTMLNVKNFNYGICDLRNRLRDSYWPIPRYNDEKI
;
A
#
# COMPACT_ATOMS: atom_id res chain seq x y z
N MET A 1 32.45 70.21 -37.30
CA MET A 1 32.81 69.53 -36.04
C MET A 1 31.54 69.46 -35.20
N SER A 2 30.76 68.37 -35.30
CA SER A 2 30.80 67.18 -34.42
C SER A 2 30.28 67.52 -33.01
N LEU A 3 29.21 66.97 -32.45
CA LEU A 3 28.61 65.64 -32.57
C LEU A 3 27.09 65.68 -32.32
N LEU A 4 26.35 64.88 -33.09
CA LEU A 4 25.04 64.33 -32.75
C LEU A 4 25.20 63.28 -31.65
N SER A 5 24.48 63.39 -30.54
CA SER A 5 24.21 62.27 -29.63
C SER A 5 22.74 61.89 -29.72
N CYS A 6 22.45 60.86 -30.52
CA CYS A 6 21.17 60.15 -30.45
C CYS A 6 21.19 59.28 -29.19
N GLY A 7 20.34 59.60 -28.21
CA GLY A 7 20.06 58.73 -27.08
C GLY A 7 19.22 57.53 -27.54
N TYR A 8 19.72 56.32 -27.32
CA TYR A 8 18.93 55.09 -27.44
C TYR A 8 18.41 54.71 -26.06
N THR A 9 17.12 54.97 -25.84
CA THR A 9 16.32 54.36 -24.78
C THR A 9 15.74 53.07 -25.36
N LEU A 10 16.17 51.89 -24.91
CA LEU A 10 15.52 50.62 -25.26
C LEU A 10 14.79 50.05 -24.05
N ALA A 11 13.47 50.17 -24.12
CA ALA A 11 12.50 49.68 -23.17
C ALA A 11 12.57 48.15 -23.01
N SER A 12 12.67 47.72 -21.76
CA SER A 12 12.39 46.37 -21.29
C SER A 12 10.94 46.02 -21.64
N GLY A 13 10.77 45.18 -22.65
CA GLY A 13 9.47 44.81 -23.13
C GLY A 13 9.30 43.30 -23.30
N TRP A 14 8.61 42.64 -22.37
CA TRP A 14 8.06 41.27 -22.52
C TRP A 14 6.76 41.14 -21.74
N GLU A 15 5.72 40.51 -22.33
CA GLU A 15 4.39 40.41 -21.69
C GLU A 15 3.91 38.98 -21.39
N LYS A 16 4.34 37.92 -22.11
CA LYS A 16 3.78 36.57 -21.85
C LYS A 16 4.46 35.41 -22.58
N LEU A 17 4.73 34.32 -21.86
CA LEU A 17 4.76 32.97 -22.43
C LEU A 17 3.32 32.50 -22.64
N VAL A 18 3.01 32.01 -23.84
CA VAL A 18 1.68 31.49 -24.17
C VAL A 18 1.85 30.05 -24.61
N PHE A 19 1.36 29.12 -23.80
CA PHE A 19 1.16 27.74 -24.23
C PHE A 19 -0.10 27.68 -25.11
N PRO A 20 -0.09 26.94 -26.24
CA PRO A 20 -1.27 26.82 -27.09
C PRO A 20 -2.43 26.21 -26.28
N LYS A 21 -3.60 26.84 -26.33
CA LYS A 21 -4.80 26.36 -25.63
C LYS A 21 -5.40 25.09 -26.24
N TYR A 22 -5.04 24.72 -27.47
CA TYR A 22 -5.55 23.54 -28.16
C TYR A 22 -4.57 23.12 -29.26
N GLN A 23 -3.96 21.95 -29.09
CA GLN A 23 -3.53 21.07 -30.18
C GLN A 23 -4.03 19.67 -29.81
N PRO A 24 -4.36 18.80 -30.78
CA PRO A 24 -5.01 17.51 -30.55
C PRO A 24 -4.00 16.50 -30.01
N CYS A 25 -3.44 16.78 -28.83
CA CYS A 25 -2.92 15.75 -27.94
C CYS A 25 -4.15 15.07 -27.35
N ILE A 26 -4.27 13.76 -27.55
CA ILE A 26 -5.22 12.90 -26.84
C ILE A 26 -5.25 13.35 -25.38
N GLN A 27 -6.45 13.77 -24.92
CA GLN A 27 -6.72 14.41 -23.63
C GLN A 27 -5.72 14.01 -22.54
N LEU A 28 -4.72 14.86 -22.30
CA LEU A 28 -3.99 14.86 -21.05
C LEU A 28 -4.97 15.36 -19.99
N SER A 29 -5.40 14.46 -19.13
CA SER A 29 -6.19 14.68 -17.92
C SER A 29 -5.41 15.51 -16.89
N ALA A 30 -5.15 16.77 -17.24
CA ALA A 30 -4.57 17.81 -16.39
C ALA A 30 -5.42 19.10 -16.45
N ASN A 31 -6.73 18.95 -16.68
CA ASN A 31 -7.69 20.03 -16.85
C ASN A 31 -8.43 20.39 -15.54
N ILE A 32 -7.76 20.48 -14.39
CA ILE A 32 -8.27 21.24 -13.23
C ILE A 32 -7.08 21.85 -12.48
N VAL A 33 -6.53 22.99 -12.91
CA VAL A 33 -5.96 24.03 -12.01
C VAL A 33 -6.02 25.39 -12.74
N ARG A 34 -6.83 26.33 -12.24
CA ARG A 34 -6.90 27.72 -12.76
C ARG A 34 -6.40 28.70 -11.71
N LYS A 35 -5.13 29.11 -11.83
CA LYS A 35 -4.58 30.48 -11.65
C LYS A 35 -3.05 30.36 -11.61
N VAL A 36 -2.37 30.85 -12.64
CA VAL A 36 -0.96 30.56 -12.98
C VAL A 36 -0.79 29.06 -13.24
N ALA A 37 -0.98 28.62 -14.49
CA ALA A 37 -0.87 27.21 -14.86
C ALA A 37 0.59 26.76 -14.70
N LEU A 38 0.93 26.14 -13.56
CA LEU A 38 2.15 25.36 -13.40
C LEU A 38 2.10 24.25 -14.45
N GLN A 39 3.09 24.22 -15.34
CA GLN A 39 3.11 23.26 -16.44
C GLN A 39 3.60 21.91 -15.91
N ILE A 40 2.72 20.91 -15.89
CA ILE A 40 3.08 19.53 -15.56
C ILE A 40 3.19 18.76 -16.88
N ILE A 41 4.31 18.07 -17.08
CA ILE A 41 4.55 17.20 -18.23
C ILE A 41 5.01 15.81 -17.76
N ARG A 42 4.98 14.85 -18.67
CA ARG A 42 5.54 13.52 -18.46
C ARG A 42 6.77 13.35 -19.34
N ARG A 43 7.82 12.71 -18.81
CA ARG A 43 9.06 12.46 -19.54
C ARG A 43 8.84 11.57 -20.79
N GLY A 44 9.74 11.61 -21.76
CA GLY A 44 9.58 10.86 -23.01
C GLY A 44 8.47 11.38 -23.94
N GLN A 45 7.84 12.52 -23.62
CA GLN A 45 6.79 13.14 -24.43
C GLN A 45 7.14 14.60 -24.73
N ALA A 46 7.09 14.96 -26.02
CA ALA A 46 7.33 16.33 -26.45
C ALA A 46 6.28 17.31 -25.90
N PHE A 47 6.72 18.52 -25.58
CA PHE A 47 5.83 19.66 -25.35
C PHE A 47 6.32 20.88 -26.12
N SER A 48 5.41 21.80 -26.43
CA SER A 48 5.70 23.01 -27.19
C SER A 48 5.36 24.28 -26.41
N PHE A 49 6.16 25.32 -26.59
CA PHE A 49 5.85 26.66 -26.08
C PHE A 49 6.21 27.74 -27.12
N TYR A 50 5.69 28.93 -26.90
CA TYR A 50 5.94 30.08 -27.77
C TYR A 50 6.57 31.23 -26.99
N ALA A 51 7.66 31.79 -27.53
CA ALA A 51 8.28 33.03 -27.04
C ALA A 51 7.94 34.20 -27.97
N ARG A 52 7.47 35.32 -27.39
CA ARG A 52 7.04 36.54 -28.11
C ARG A 52 7.89 37.75 -27.76
N PHE A 53 8.69 38.21 -28.69
CA PHE A 53 9.57 39.37 -28.56
C PHE A 53 8.77 40.66 -28.80
N GLN A 54 8.87 41.67 -27.91
CA GLN A 54 8.09 42.91 -28.07
C GLN A 54 8.66 43.89 -29.10
N ASN A 55 10.00 43.95 -29.22
CA ASN A 55 10.65 45.07 -29.90
C ASN A 55 11.08 44.75 -31.35
N ARG A 56 11.06 43.48 -31.75
CA ARG A 56 11.41 43.02 -33.11
C ARG A 56 11.02 41.56 -33.30
N GLU A 57 10.91 41.14 -34.55
CA GLU A 57 10.70 39.74 -34.92
C GLU A 57 11.98 38.91 -34.71
N TRP A 58 11.81 37.60 -34.55
CA TRP A 58 12.92 36.64 -34.52
C TRP A 58 13.49 36.44 -35.93
N ASP A 59 14.81 36.57 -36.06
CA ASP A 59 15.51 36.41 -37.33
C ASP A 59 16.59 35.32 -37.21
N ASP A 60 16.31 34.15 -37.82
CA ASP A 60 17.21 32.99 -37.82
C ASP A 60 18.61 33.27 -38.41
N SER A 61 18.79 34.38 -39.15
CA SER A 61 20.08 34.76 -39.73
C SER A 61 21.02 35.52 -38.78
N VAL A 62 20.47 36.17 -37.75
CA VAL A 62 21.23 37.00 -36.80
C VAL A 62 21.03 36.61 -35.34
N ASP A 63 19.98 35.84 -35.05
CA ASP A 63 19.62 35.41 -33.72
C ASP A 63 19.92 33.93 -33.49
N GLN A 64 20.46 33.63 -32.33
CA GLN A 64 20.65 32.27 -31.85
C GLN A 64 20.05 32.11 -30.47
N ALA A 65 19.27 31.04 -30.28
CA ALA A 65 18.72 30.66 -28.99
C ALA A 65 19.35 29.36 -28.51
N ILE A 66 19.81 29.35 -27.26
CA ILE A 66 20.18 28.16 -26.52
C ILE A 66 19.21 28.06 -25.35
N PHE A 67 18.64 26.88 -25.15
CA PHE A 67 17.75 26.61 -24.03
C PHE A 67 18.43 25.63 -23.09
N THR A 68 18.35 25.92 -21.80
CA THR A 68 18.93 25.09 -20.75
C THR A 68 17.84 24.67 -19.79
N VAL A 69 17.80 23.40 -19.43
CA VAL A 69 16.89 22.88 -18.40
C VAL A 69 17.71 22.39 -17.21
N GLU A 70 17.29 22.83 -16.03
CA GLU A 70 17.98 22.56 -14.77
C GLU A 70 17.00 21.95 -13.78
N THR A 71 17.44 20.94 -13.03
CA THR A 71 16.67 20.28 -11.96
C THR A 71 17.60 20.00 -10.77
N GLY A 72 17.08 20.06 -9.54
CA GLY A 72 17.86 19.84 -8.32
C GLY A 72 17.62 20.92 -7.27
N ASN A 73 18.04 20.64 -6.02
CA ASN A 73 17.81 21.55 -4.89
C ASN A 73 18.70 22.79 -4.95
N TYR A 74 18.06 23.96 -5.02
CA TYR A 74 18.60 25.20 -4.46
C TYR A 74 18.21 25.28 -2.97
N LEU A 75 18.85 24.47 -2.11
CA LEU A 75 18.81 24.72 -0.67
C LEU A 75 20.02 25.58 -0.28
N PRO A 76 19.83 26.71 0.42
CA PRO A 76 20.93 27.54 0.91
C PRO A 76 21.47 26.91 2.20
N LEU A 77 22.12 25.76 2.11
CA LEU A 77 22.97 25.17 3.15
C LEU A 77 23.84 24.13 2.46
N THR A 78 25.05 24.58 2.10
CA THR A 78 26.24 23.81 1.71
C THR A 78 25.99 22.57 0.84
N GLN A 79 26.27 22.71 -0.47
CA GLN A 79 26.23 21.70 -1.55
C GLN A 79 24.94 21.66 -2.37
N ALA A 80 24.68 22.71 -3.13
CA ALA A 80 23.79 22.63 -4.29
C ALA A 80 24.52 21.92 -5.44
N VAL A 81 24.12 20.70 -5.78
CA VAL A 81 24.56 20.03 -7.01
C VAL A 81 23.67 20.50 -8.14
N LEU A 82 24.19 21.41 -8.96
CA LEU A 82 23.52 21.90 -10.16
C LEU A 82 23.61 20.83 -11.25
N LEU A 83 22.58 20.02 -11.42
CA LEU A 83 22.49 19.09 -12.55
C LEU A 83 22.04 19.85 -13.80
N THR A 84 23.02 20.29 -14.60
CA THR A 84 22.75 20.81 -15.94
C THR A 84 22.46 19.62 -16.86
N CYS A 85 21.20 19.31 -17.10
CA CYS A 85 20.84 18.21 -18.00
C CYS A 85 20.85 18.72 -19.45
N LYS A 86 21.99 18.57 -20.14
CA LYS A 86 22.13 18.88 -21.59
C LYS A 86 21.35 17.92 -22.52
N VAL A 87 20.47 17.07 -21.99
CA VAL A 87 19.95 15.87 -22.67
C VAL A 87 18.54 16.06 -23.26
N PHE A 88 17.88 17.20 -23.01
CA PHE A 88 16.58 17.47 -23.61
C PHE A 88 16.81 17.91 -25.06
N SER A 89 16.30 17.13 -26.02
CA SER A 89 16.38 17.54 -27.42
C SER A 89 15.41 18.69 -27.65
N LEU A 90 15.89 19.79 -28.23
CA LEU A 90 15.10 20.99 -28.44
C LEU A 90 15.24 21.48 -29.86
N CYS A 91 14.11 21.79 -30.50
CA CYS A 91 14.05 22.39 -31.82
C CYS A 91 13.15 23.61 -31.77
N TYR A 92 13.55 24.69 -32.44
CA TYR A 92 12.71 25.87 -32.57
C TYR A 92 12.55 26.28 -34.03
N ARG A 93 11.45 26.96 -34.34
CA ARG A 93 11.17 27.52 -35.66
C ARG A 93 10.31 28.77 -35.52
N SER A 94 10.63 29.79 -36.31
CA SER A 94 9.77 30.94 -36.52
C SER A 94 8.62 30.59 -37.48
N ASP A 95 7.37 30.87 -37.09
CA ASP A 95 6.17 30.61 -37.90
C ASP A 95 6.02 31.66 -39.01
N LYS A 96 6.70 31.44 -40.15
CA LYS A 96 6.72 32.38 -41.28
C LYS A 96 5.33 32.46 -41.92
N GLY A 97 4.62 33.57 -41.69
CA GLY A 97 3.28 33.82 -42.26
C GLY A 97 2.33 34.66 -41.40
N LYS A 98 2.72 34.99 -40.16
CA LYS A 98 1.96 35.88 -39.25
C LYS A 98 2.69 37.20 -39.04
N ARG A 99 1.95 38.29 -38.80
CA ARG A 99 2.50 39.59 -38.38
C ARG A 99 3.05 39.43 -36.95
N ASN A 100 4.35 39.67 -36.72
CA ASN A 100 5.08 39.34 -35.49
C ASN A 100 4.98 37.86 -35.08
N PRO A 101 5.59 36.93 -35.83
CA PRO A 101 5.50 35.51 -35.53
C PRO A 101 6.26 35.17 -34.25
N PRO A 102 5.65 34.44 -33.30
CA PRO A 102 6.37 33.97 -32.13
C PRO A 102 7.41 32.90 -32.52
N LEU A 103 8.47 32.81 -31.73
CA LEU A 103 9.40 31.69 -31.79
C LEU A 103 8.71 30.47 -31.15
N GLY A 104 8.35 29.48 -31.96
CA GLY A 104 7.84 28.20 -31.47
C GLY A 104 9.00 27.29 -31.13
N ALA A 105 9.02 26.74 -29.92
CA ALA A 105 10.01 25.77 -29.48
C ALA A 105 9.31 24.45 -29.08
N PHE A 106 9.93 23.34 -29.44
CA PHE A 106 9.55 21.97 -29.09
C PHE A 106 10.65 21.38 -28.22
N VAL A 107 10.27 20.87 -27.07
CA VAL A 107 11.18 20.26 -26.09
C VAL A 107 10.82 18.80 -25.92
N PHE A 108 11.81 17.92 -26.06
CA PHE A 108 11.67 16.49 -25.86
C PHE A 108 12.48 16.04 -24.64
N PRO A 109 11.84 15.87 -23.47
CA PRO A 109 12.49 15.21 -22.33
C PRO A 109 12.76 13.74 -22.66
N PRO A 110 13.96 13.20 -22.41
CA PRO A 110 14.20 11.77 -22.56
C PRO A 110 13.33 10.96 -21.58
N SER A 111 12.96 9.73 -21.93
CA SER A 111 12.23 8.82 -21.02
C SER A 111 13.02 8.45 -19.76
N SER A 112 14.33 8.73 -19.74
CA SER A 112 15.23 8.57 -18.60
C SER A 112 15.46 9.87 -17.80
N ALA A 113 14.71 10.95 -18.08
CA ALA A 113 14.82 12.18 -17.30
C ALA A 113 14.43 11.94 -15.82
N CYS A 114 15.10 12.65 -14.91
CA CYS A 114 14.71 12.68 -13.50
C CYS A 114 13.32 13.30 -13.37
N ILE A 115 12.49 12.79 -12.47
CA ILE A 115 11.25 13.48 -12.11
C ILE A 115 11.52 14.62 -11.12
N GLY A 116 10.67 15.63 -11.12
CA GLY A 116 10.76 16.77 -10.21
C GLY A 116 10.48 18.12 -10.89
N ARG A 117 10.82 19.19 -10.17
CA ARG A 117 10.71 20.57 -10.65
C ARG A 117 11.94 20.94 -11.48
N TYR A 118 11.68 21.49 -12.66
CA TYR A 118 12.67 21.97 -13.60
C TYR A 118 12.53 23.48 -13.80
N ILE A 119 13.66 24.15 -14.05
CA ILE A 119 13.72 25.53 -14.49
C ILE A 119 14.15 25.53 -15.96
N LEU A 120 13.38 26.24 -16.80
CA LEU A 120 13.71 26.48 -18.19
C LEU A 120 14.37 27.85 -18.33
N ASN A 121 15.62 27.85 -18.77
CA ASN A 121 16.39 29.05 -19.09
C ASN A 121 16.55 29.18 -20.61
N MET A 122 16.60 30.42 -21.08
CA MET A 122 16.88 30.76 -22.48
C MET A 122 18.03 31.76 -22.53
N GLN A 123 19.03 31.45 -23.33
CA GLN A 123 20.10 32.33 -23.72
C GLN A 123 19.89 32.74 -25.16
N ILE A 124 19.82 34.05 -25.42
CA ILE A 124 19.69 34.63 -26.75
C ILE A 124 20.99 35.35 -27.08
N THR A 125 21.61 35.00 -28.20
CA THR A 125 22.72 35.75 -28.79
C THR A 125 22.23 36.44 -30.04
N SER A 126 22.37 37.76 -30.10
CA SER A 126 21.92 38.60 -31.22
C SER A 126 22.89 39.75 -31.42
N CYS A 127 23.33 39.99 -32.67
CA CYS A 127 24.27 41.05 -33.02
C CYS A 127 25.53 41.11 -32.14
N GLY A 128 26.05 39.94 -31.72
CA GLY A 128 27.24 39.83 -30.85
C GLY A 128 26.99 40.03 -29.35
N HIS A 129 25.75 40.33 -28.93
CA HIS A 129 25.37 40.45 -27.52
C HIS A 129 24.60 39.21 -27.05
N THR A 130 24.92 38.74 -25.85
CA THR A 130 24.28 37.57 -25.24
C THR A 130 23.44 37.97 -24.03
N TYR A 131 22.22 37.47 -23.96
CA TYR A 131 21.25 37.73 -22.90
C TYR A 131 20.75 36.41 -22.34
N GLN A 132 20.65 36.29 -21.01
CA GLN A 132 20.06 35.13 -20.35
C GLN A 132 18.77 35.50 -19.62
N ARG A 133 17.77 34.62 -19.71
CA ARG A 133 16.45 34.79 -19.07
C ARG A 133 15.92 33.44 -18.59
N CYS A 134 15.38 33.44 -17.38
CA CYS A 134 14.54 32.35 -16.89
C CYS A 134 13.16 32.50 -17.53
N LEU A 135 12.69 31.45 -18.21
CA LEU A 135 11.38 31.38 -18.82
C LEU A 135 10.31 30.90 -17.83
N GLY A 136 10.71 30.20 -16.77
CA GLY A 136 9.82 29.71 -15.73
C GLY A 136 10.14 28.28 -15.37
N ASP A 137 9.29 27.73 -14.52
CA ASP A 137 9.40 26.38 -14.00
C ASP A 137 8.27 25.47 -14.49
N PHE A 138 8.59 24.17 -14.55
CA PHE A 138 7.67 23.12 -14.94
C PHE A 138 8.00 21.84 -14.19
N TYR A 139 7.05 20.92 -14.10
CA TYR A 139 7.26 19.62 -13.45
C TYR A 139 7.35 18.51 -14.47
N VAL A 140 8.29 17.59 -14.27
CA VAL A 140 8.43 16.37 -15.06
C VAL A 140 8.08 15.18 -14.19
N LEU A 141 7.13 14.36 -14.65
CA LEU A 141 6.68 13.13 -13.98
C LEU A 141 7.01 11.89 -14.80
N PHE A 142 6.85 10.71 -14.19
CA PHE A 142 6.91 9.44 -14.88
C PHE A 142 5.80 9.33 -15.94
N ASN A 143 6.05 8.55 -16.99
CA ASN A 143 5.16 8.45 -18.14
C ASN A 143 4.66 7.03 -18.43
N PRO A 144 3.50 6.62 -17.88
CA PRO A 144 2.96 5.30 -18.14
C PRO A 144 2.36 5.15 -19.56
N TRP A 145 2.32 6.21 -20.36
CA TRP A 145 1.92 6.17 -21.78
C TRP A 145 3.11 6.03 -22.74
N CYS A 146 4.35 6.22 -22.27
CA CYS A 146 5.55 6.14 -23.11
C CYS A 146 6.14 4.73 -23.04
N ALA A 147 6.21 4.02 -24.17
CA ALA A 147 6.72 2.64 -24.24
C ALA A 147 8.16 2.47 -23.77
N ASP A 148 8.98 3.52 -23.89
CA ASP A 148 10.38 3.52 -23.45
C ASP A 148 10.56 3.85 -21.95
N ASP A 149 9.49 4.27 -21.27
CA ASP A 149 9.51 4.55 -19.84
C ASP A 149 9.37 3.24 -19.04
N PRO A 150 10.20 2.99 -18.01
CA PRO A 150 10.07 1.81 -17.16
C PRO A 150 8.70 1.65 -16.48
N VAL A 151 7.85 2.68 -16.40
CA VAL A 151 6.49 2.57 -15.85
C VAL A 151 5.40 2.38 -16.92
N TYR A 152 5.78 2.11 -18.17
CA TYR A 152 4.84 1.93 -19.27
C TYR A 152 3.78 0.87 -18.96
N MET A 153 2.51 1.23 -19.14
CA MET A 153 1.36 0.35 -18.99
C MET A 153 0.50 0.47 -20.24
N ASP A 154 0.42 -0.59 -21.03
CA ASP A 154 -0.20 -0.59 -22.36
C ASP A 154 -1.71 -0.34 -22.31
N ASN A 155 -2.39 -0.99 -21.38
CA ASN A 155 -3.83 -1.01 -21.25
C ASN A 155 -4.37 0.34 -20.75
N GLN A 156 -5.23 0.96 -21.57
CA GLN A 156 -5.82 2.25 -21.28
C GLN A 156 -6.68 2.25 -20.00
N ALA A 157 -7.53 1.23 -19.80
CA ALA A 157 -8.38 1.14 -18.60
C ALA A 157 -7.55 0.98 -17.33
N HIS A 158 -6.41 0.27 -17.41
CA HIS A 158 -5.48 0.15 -16.29
C HIS A 158 -4.80 1.49 -15.97
N ARG A 159 -4.41 2.28 -16.98
CA ARG A 159 -3.87 3.64 -16.76
C ARG A 159 -4.91 4.56 -16.13
N GLU A 160 -6.17 4.46 -16.55
CA GLU A 160 -7.29 5.19 -15.95
C GLU A 160 -7.45 4.83 -14.47
N GLU A 161 -7.49 3.53 -14.12
CA GLU A 161 -7.67 3.10 -12.74
C GLU A 161 -6.45 3.34 -11.83
N TYR A 162 -5.25 3.04 -12.33
CA TYR A 162 -4.04 2.98 -11.49
C TYR A 162 -3.19 4.24 -11.52
N VAL A 163 -3.54 5.24 -12.34
CA VAL A 163 -2.86 6.55 -12.37
C VAL A 163 -3.86 7.68 -12.17
N LEU A 164 -4.97 7.67 -12.92
CA LEU A 164 -5.88 8.82 -12.99
C LEU A 164 -7.03 8.80 -11.98
N ASN A 165 -7.48 7.62 -11.55
CA ASN A 165 -8.58 7.52 -10.61
C ASN A 165 -8.16 8.02 -9.21
N GLU A 166 -8.85 9.02 -8.68
CA GLU A 166 -8.59 9.60 -7.35
C GLU A 166 -9.40 8.92 -6.23
N HIS A 167 -10.27 7.97 -6.58
CA HIS A 167 -11.14 7.26 -5.66
C HIS A 167 -10.78 5.77 -5.59
N GLY A 168 -10.47 5.30 -4.39
CA GLY A 168 -10.13 3.92 -4.09
C GLY A 168 -11.08 3.28 -3.08
N ILE A 169 -10.86 1.99 -2.85
CA ILE A 169 -11.58 1.19 -1.85
C ILE A 169 -10.55 0.43 -1.03
N LEU A 170 -10.71 0.49 0.29
CA LEU A 170 -9.96 -0.34 1.24
C LEU A 170 -10.83 -1.48 1.69
N TYR A 171 -10.29 -2.70 1.58
CA TYR A 171 -10.94 -3.89 2.07
C TYR A 171 -10.40 -4.25 3.45
N GLU A 172 -11.30 -4.66 4.33
CA GLU A 172 -11.02 -4.90 5.74
C GLU A 172 -11.88 -6.05 6.26
N GLY A 173 -11.63 -6.48 7.49
CA GLY A 173 -12.42 -7.51 8.16
C GLY A 173 -11.74 -8.87 8.13
N VAL A 174 -12.48 -9.91 7.77
CA VAL A 174 -11.98 -11.29 7.69
C VAL A 174 -12.35 -11.90 6.35
N HIS A 175 -11.59 -12.89 5.88
CA HIS A 175 -11.76 -13.47 4.55
C HIS A 175 -13.18 -14.00 4.24
N LYS A 176 -13.96 -14.41 5.25
CA LYS A 176 -15.37 -14.86 5.09
C LYS A 176 -16.40 -13.74 5.12
N HIS A 177 -16.01 -12.55 5.57
CA HIS A 177 -16.89 -11.39 5.69
C HIS A 177 -16.07 -10.12 5.48
N ILE A 178 -15.77 -9.87 4.21
CA ILE A 178 -14.99 -8.72 3.76
C ILE A 178 -15.90 -7.50 3.77
N THR A 179 -15.44 -6.44 4.42
CA THR A 179 -16.08 -5.12 4.40
C THR A 179 -15.23 -4.17 3.58
N SER A 180 -15.84 -3.16 2.98
CA SER A 180 -15.14 -2.14 2.20
C SER A 180 -15.33 -0.75 2.80
N ARG A 181 -14.38 0.14 2.54
CA ARG A 181 -14.44 1.55 2.91
C ARG A 181 -13.88 2.40 1.78
N PRO A 182 -14.58 3.46 1.33
CA PRO A 182 -14.05 4.35 0.31
C PRO A 182 -12.84 5.12 0.85
N TRP A 183 -11.91 5.44 -0.05
CA TRP A 183 -10.73 6.25 0.24
C TRP A 183 -10.50 7.26 -0.88
N HIS A 184 -10.36 8.54 -0.54
CA HIS A 184 -10.00 9.58 -1.50
C HIS A 184 -8.47 9.72 -1.55
N PHE A 185 -7.85 9.26 -2.64
CA PHE A 185 -6.42 9.46 -2.87
C PHE A 185 -6.13 10.94 -3.15
N GLY A 186 -6.88 11.56 -4.07
CA GLY A 186 -6.80 13.00 -4.37
C GLY A 186 -5.41 13.45 -4.85
N GLN A 187 -4.75 12.64 -5.68
CA GLN A 187 -3.38 12.92 -6.14
C GLN A 187 -3.27 14.18 -7.03
N PHE A 188 -4.39 14.73 -7.53
CA PHE A 188 -4.43 15.95 -8.34
C PHE A 188 -4.98 17.16 -7.58
N GLU A 189 -5.29 17.01 -6.28
CA GLU A 189 -5.68 18.13 -5.43
C GLU A 189 -4.55 19.15 -5.27
N ASP A 190 -4.94 20.41 -5.03
CA ASP A 190 -4.01 21.53 -4.98
C ASP A 190 -2.91 21.34 -3.93
N GLY A 191 -1.67 21.63 -4.33
CA GLY A 191 -0.46 21.46 -3.51
C GLY A 191 0.00 20.01 -3.26
N ILE A 192 -0.75 18.97 -3.65
CA ILE A 192 -0.35 17.58 -3.38
C ILE A 192 0.91 17.17 -4.13
N LEU A 193 1.08 17.63 -5.37
CA LEU A 193 2.30 17.36 -6.14
C LEU A 193 3.55 17.94 -5.45
N ASP A 194 3.47 19.18 -4.97
CA ASP A 194 4.58 19.81 -4.25
C ASP A 194 4.92 19.04 -2.96
N ILE A 195 3.91 18.56 -2.25
CA ILE A 195 4.10 17.72 -1.05
C ILE A 195 4.77 16.39 -1.43
N CYS A 196 4.35 15.74 -2.52
CA CYS A 196 4.95 14.49 -2.99
C CYS A 196 6.42 14.68 -3.37
N LEU A 197 6.77 15.79 -4.02
CA LEU A 197 8.16 16.14 -4.32
C LEU A 197 8.95 16.49 -3.05
N LYS A 198 8.32 17.15 -2.08
CA LYS A 198 8.92 17.42 -0.77
C LYS A 198 9.27 16.14 -0.02
N ILE A 199 8.45 15.09 -0.13
CA ILE A 199 8.78 13.76 0.43
C ILE A 199 10.09 13.24 -0.18
N LEU A 200 10.27 13.35 -1.51
CA LEU A 200 11.51 12.96 -2.18
C LEU A 200 12.72 13.84 -1.77
N ASP A 201 12.50 15.12 -1.46
CA ASP A 201 13.57 16.00 -0.97
C ASP A 201 14.01 15.63 0.44
N MET A 202 13.06 15.27 1.31
CA MET A 202 13.34 14.83 2.68
C MET A 202 14.01 13.46 2.72
N GLY A 203 13.64 12.56 1.81
CA GLY A 203 14.21 11.22 1.71
C GLY A 203 15.51 11.12 0.91
N ALA A 204 16.04 12.23 0.39
CA ALA A 204 17.28 12.24 -0.38
C ALA A 204 18.49 11.71 0.42
N SER A 205 18.44 11.84 1.75
CA SER A 205 19.48 11.32 2.64
C SER A 205 19.61 9.80 2.65
N TYR A 206 18.59 9.07 2.15
CA TYR A 206 18.63 7.61 1.98
C TYR A 206 19.76 7.15 1.04
N HIS A 207 20.28 8.05 0.19
CA HIS A 207 21.33 7.74 -0.79
C HIS A 207 22.72 8.30 -0.43
N HIS A 208 22.87 8.98 0.72
CA HIS A 208 24.14 9.58 1.14
C HIS A 208 25.27 8.55 1.19
N GLY A 209 26.35 8.81 0.44
CA GLY A 209 27.55 7.98 0.42
C GLY A 209 27.60 6.89 -0.66
N SER A 210 26.65 6.86 -1.58
CA SER A 210 26.69 5.97 -2.76
C SER A 210 27.12 6.72 -4.03
N ASP A 211 27.78 6.04 -4.99
CA ASP A 211 28.08 6.58 -6.33
C ASP A 211 26.83 7.03 -7.13
N ARG A 212 25.62 6.78 -6.59
CA ARG A 212 24.30 7.13 -7.15
C ARG A 212 23.73 8.45 -6.59
N ASP A 213 24.57 9.26 -5.94
CA ASP A 213 24.20 10.57 -5.36
C ASP A 213 23.65 11.56 -6.40
N HIS A 214 23.81 11.26 -7.69
CA HIS A 214 23.32 12.05 -8.81
C HIS A 214 22.31 11.27 -9.63
N CYS A 215 21.09 11.80 -9.76
CA CYS A 215 20.01 11.34 -10.65
C CYS A 215 19.16 10.11 -10.25
N TRP A 216 19.14 9.65 -8.99
CA TRP A 216 18.28 8.53 -8.56
C TRP A 216 16.77 8.73 -8.84
N ARG A 217 16.31 9.97 -8.97
CA ARG A 217 14.91 10.31 -9.31
C ARG A 217 14.51 9.95 -10.75
N ASN A 218 15.40 9.43 -11.57
CA ASN A 218 15.03 8.88 -12.89
C ASN A 218 14.57 7.42 -12.83
N ASP A 219 14.80 6.72 -11.72
CA ASP A 219 14.51 5.31 -11.59
C ASP A 219 13.29 5.10 -10.68
N PRO A 220 12.17 4.53 -11.18
CA PRO A 220 10.99 4.29 -10.36
C PRO A 220 11.27 3.34 -9.19
N VAL A 221 12.27 2.45 -9.28
CA VAL A 221 12.65 1.54 -8.19
C VAL A 221 13.20 2.34 -7.00
N HIS A 222 14.13 3.25 -7.27
CA HIS A 222 14.72 4.12 -6.24
C HIS A 222 13.70 5.10 -5.66
N VAL A 223 12.87 5.70 -6.50
CA VAL A 223 11.75 6.53 -6.05
C VAL A 223 10.81 5.75 -5.13
N SER A 224 10.46 4.53 -5.50
CA SER A 224 9.60 3.66 -4.68
C SER A 224 10.24 3.35 -3.32
N MET A 225 11.54 3.02 -3.28
CA MET A 225 12.26 2.77 -2.04
C MET A 225 12.22 3.99 -1.12
N VAL A 226 12.53 5.19 -1.63
CA VAL A 226 12.52 6.43 -0.83
C VAL A 226 11.12 6.71 -0.28
N VAL A 227 10.08 6.62 -1.12
CA VAL A 227 8.69 6.83 -0.68
C VAL A 227 8.29 5.81 0.38
N ASN A 228 8.66 4.53 0.22
CA ASN A 228 8.35 3.46 1.16
C ASN A 228 8.88 3.75 2.59
N HIS A 229 10.09 4.32 2.68
CA HIS A 229 10.74 4.63 3.95
C HIS A 229 10.29 5.96 4.58
N MET A 230 9.80 6.90 3.77
CA MET A 230 9.40 8.23 4.26
C MET A 230 7.97 8.29 4.81
N ILE A 231 7.14 7.29 4.51
CA ILE A 231 5.73 7.25 4.92
C ILE A 231 5.52 6.87 6.41
N PRO A 232 6.24 5.89 6.98
CA PRO A 232 5.99 5.49 8.36
C PRO A 232 6.82 6.27 9.39
N GLU A 233 6.17 6.66 10.49
CA GLU A 233 6.84 7.01 11.75
C GLU A 233 6.03 6.45 12.93
N ASN A 234 6.62 5.53 13.69
CA ASN A 234 5.96 4.84 14.79
C ASN A 234 5.81 5.76 16.00
N ASN A 235 4.59 6.01 16.48
CA ASN A 235 4.35 6.80 17.69
C ASN A 235 3.07 6.38 18.42
N ASP A 236 3.13 6.44 19.75
CA ASP A 236 2.15 5.94 20.72
C ASP A 236 0.79 6.69 20.70
N TYR A 237 -0.34 5.98 20.86
CA TYR A 237 -1.72 6.31 20.42
C TYR A 237 -2.50 7.37 21.24
N LEU A 238 -1.89 8.02 22.23
CA LEU A 238 -2.63 8.77 23.26
C LEU A 238 -2.92 10.27 22.95
N LYS A 239 -2.47 10.83 21.81
CA LYS A 239 -2.53 12.29 21.54
C LYS A 239 -2.87 12.72 20.08
N GLY A 240 -3.56 11.89 19.29
CA GLY A 240 -3.75 12.15 17.85
C GLY A 240 -5.07 11.63 17.26
N THR A 241 -5.29 11.90 15.98
CA THR A 241 -6.49 11.51 15.21
C THR A 241 -6.61 9.99 15.15
N LYS A 242 -7.80 9.45 15.39
CA LYS A 242 -8.04 8.00 15.41
C LYS A 242 -7.75 7.39 14.02
N PRO A 243 -6.95 6.31 13.90
CA PRO A 243 -6.52 5.76 12.60
C PRO A 243 -7.66 5.45 11.62
N PHE A 244 -8.81 4.98 12.12
CA PHE A 244 -9.96 4.61 11.30
C PHE A 244 -10.86 5.80 10.89
N SER A 245 -10.56 7.02 11.34
CA SER A 245 -11.33 8.22 10.98
C SER A 245 -10.87 8.88 9.69
N TRP A 246 -9.66 8.54 9.21
CA TRP A 246 -9.17 9.01 7.91
C TRP A 246 -10.00 8.44 6.78
N ASN A 247 -10.46 9.28 5.85
CA ASN A 247 -11.19 8.88 4.64
C ASN A 247 -10.46 9.27 3.34
N GLY A 248 -9.22 9.76 3.45
CA GLY A 248 -8.40 10.14 2.31
C GLY A 248 -6.97 10.51 2.67
N SER A 249 -6.11 10.55 1.67
CA SER A 249 -4.67 10.85 1.83
C SER A 249 -4.38 12.34 1.89
N VAL A 250 -5.20 13.16 1.22
CA VAL A 250 -5.02 14.62 1.10
C VAL A 250 -4.88 15.31 2.47
N PRO A 251 -5.77 15.09 3.46
CA PRO A 251 -5.63 15.73 4.77
C PRO A 251 -4.37 15.29 5.51
N ILE A 252 -3.95 14.03 5.34
CA ILE A 252 -2.75 13.48 5.98
C ILE A 252 -1.51 14.17 5.42
N LEU A 253 -1.40 14.23 4.09
CA LEU A 253 -0.26 14.86 3.40
C LEU A 253 -0.18 16.37 3.69
N GLN A 254 -1.31 17.07 3.65
CA GLN A 254 -1.36 18.50 3.99
C GLN A 254 -1.02 18.75 5.46
N GLN A 255 -1.50 17.91 6.39
CA GLN A 255 -1.16 18.04 7.81
C GLN A 255 0.34 17.79 8.05
N TRP A 256 0.95 16.80 7.38
CA TRP A 256 2.38 16.55 7.46
C TRP A 256 3.18 17.77 6.99
N TYR A 257 2.82 18.31 5.82
CA TYR A 257 3.49 19.45 5.21
C TYR A 257 3.38 20.72 6.08
N ASN A 258 2.16 21.08 6.47
CA ASN A 258 1.88 22.24 7.33
C ASN A 258 2.47 22.08 8.74
N GLY A 259 2.59 20.85 9.22
CA GLY A 259 3.25 20.47 10.46
C GLY A 259 4.77 20.54 10.43
N ARG A 260 5.37 21.15 9.39
CA ARG A 260 6.83 21.21 9.14
C ARG A 260 7.44 19.83 8.94
N CYS A 261 6.77 18.98 8.15
CA CYS A 261 7.21 17.62 7.83
C CYS A 261 7.36 16.72 9.06
N ARG A 262 6.55 16.97 10.11
CA ARG A 262 6.53 16.15 11.34
C ARG A 262 5.53 14.99 11.21
N PRO A 263 5.75 13.89 11.95
CA PRO A 263 4.87 12.72 11.91
C PRO A 263 3.40 13.08 12.13
N VAL A 264 2.53 12.62 11.24
CA VAL A 264 1.07 12.73 11.41
C VAL A 264 0.55 11.54 12.19
N ARG A 265 -0.17 11.83 13.27
CA ARG A 265 -0.68 10.82 14.21
C ARG A 265 -2.19 10.65 14.04
N TYR A 266 -2.74 9.45 13.81
CA TYR A 266 -2.10 8.13 13.66
C TYR A 266 -2.49 7.45 12.35
N GLY A 267 -1.59 6.62 11.82
CA GLY A 267 -1.85 5.73 10.69
C GLY A 267 -1.94 4.26 11.11
N TYR A 268 -2.55 3.43 10.27
CA TYR A 268 -2.48 1.97 10.28
C TYR A 268 -2.13 1.48 8.86
N CYS A 269 -1.92 0.17 8.66
CA CYS A 269 -1.49 -0.37 7.37
C CYS A 269 -2.35 0.10 6.18
N GLY A 270 -3.68 0.19 6.34
CA GLY A 270 -4.59 0.69 5.30
C GLY A 270 -4.31 2.15 4.91
N SER A 271 -4.12 3.06 5.88
CA SER A 271 -3.81 4.46 5.58
C SER A 271 -2.39 4.63 5.02
N LEU A 272 -1.40 3.87 5.52
CA LEU A 272 -0.02 3.95 5.03
C LEU A 272 0.06 3.49 3.56
N ALA A 273 -0.54 2.34 3.24
CA ALA A 273 -0.64 1.84 1.87
C ALA A 273 -1.37 2.84 0.93
N SER A 274 -2.39 3.52 1.45
CA SER A 274 -3.17 4.48 0.65
C SER A 274 -2.44 5.80 0.39
N VAL A 275 -1.72 6.32 1.39
CA VAL A 275 -0.85 7.49 1.23
C VAL A 275 0.26 7.15 0.24
N MET A 276 0.84 5.94 0.33
CA MET A 276 1.80 5.46 -0.64
C MET A 276 1.23 5.44 -2.05
N CYS A 277 0.08 4.80 -2.25
CA CYS A 277 -0.62 4.78 -3.53
C CYS A 277 -0.83 6.20 -4.09
N THR A 278 -1.20 7.15 -3.24
CA THR A 278 -1.40 8.56 -3.62
C THR A 278 -0.12 9.19 -4.14
N VAL A 279 0.98 9.07 -3.40
CA VAL A 279 2.27 9.63 -3.78
C VAL A 279 2.76 9.00 -5.08
N MET A 280 2.69 7.68 -5.20
CA MET A 280 3.13 6.96 -6.40
C MET A 280 2.32 7.37 -7.64
N ARG A 281 0.97 7.43 -7.53
CA ARG A 281 0.07 7.91 -8.60
C ARG A 281 0.36 9.36 -8.99
N CYS A 282 0.56 10.23 -7.99
CA CYS A 282 0.90 11.65 -8.21
C CYS A 282 2.19 11.80 -9.03
N LEU A 283 3.21 10.99 -8.71
CA LEU A 283 4.49 10.99 -9.42
C LEU A 283 4.42 10.32 -10.81
N GLY A 284 3.29 9.71 -11.17
CA GLY A 284 3.05 9.05 -12.45
C GLY A 284 3.41 7.56 -12.49
N ILE A 285 3.64 6.92 -11.35
CA ILE A 285 3.86 5.47 -11.25
C ILE A 285 2.49 4.80 -11.04
N PRO A 286 2.03 3.90 -11.92
CA PRO A 286 0.76 3.21 -11.72
C PRO A 286 0.79 2.36 -10.44
N SER A 287 -0.20 2.55 -9.56
CA SER A 287 -0.21 1.88 -8.25
C SER A 287 -1.61 1.49 -7.79
N ARG A 288 -1.70 0.45 -6.96
CA ARG A 288 -2.94 -0.03 -6.32
C ARG A 288 -2.71 -0.53 -4.91
N VAL A 289 -3.71 -0.37 -4.05
CA VAL A 289 -3.69 -0.93 -2.68
C VAL A 289 -4.14 -2.39 -2.73
N VAL A 290 -3.41 -3.26 -2.04
CA VAL A 290 -3.72 -4.68 -1.90
C VAL A 290 -4.02 -4.98 -0.44
N THR A 291 -5.06 -5.77 -0.19
CA THR A 291 -5.41 -6.31 1.12
C THR A 291 -5.17 -7.80 1.13
N ASN A 292 -4.38 -8.28 2.08
CA ASN A 292 -4.22 -9.69 2.38
C ASN A 292 -4.93 -10.07 3.68
N PHE A 293 -5.66 -11.18 3.69
CA PHE A 293 -6.29 -11.72 4.90
C PHE A 293 -5.46 -12.84 5.55
N CYS A 294 -5.53 -12.91 6.88
CA CYS A 294 -4.72 -13.82 7.71
C CYS A 294 -3.22 -13.58 7.49
N PHE A 295 -2.74 -12.38 7.84
CA PHE A 295 -1.36 -11.97 7.64
C PHE A 295 -0.49 -12.35 8.85
N PRO A 296 0.48 -13.26 8.71
CA PRO A 296 1.28 -13.75 9.82
C PRO A 296 2.41 -12.77 10.15
N CYS A 297 2.61 -12.51 11.43
CA CYS A 297 3.74 -11.77 11.98
C CYS A 297 4.50 -12.66 12.95
N SER A 298 5.47 -13.42 12.43
CA SER A 298 6.37 -14.25 13.24
C SER A 298 7.69 -13.52 13.51
N VAL A 299 8.22 -13.74 14.71
CA VAL A 299 9.54 -13.21 15.14
C VAL A 299 10.66 -14.23 14.90
N GLU A 300 10.36 -15.52 15.02
CA GLU A 300 11.38 -16.59 15.09
C GLU A 300 11.41 -17.50 13.86
N ASN A 301 10.24 -17.93 13.35
CA ASN A 301 10.15 -18.82 12.20
C ASN A 301 9.45 -18.13 11.02
N PRO A 302 10.17 -17.74 9.96
CA PRO A 302 9.55 -17.04 8.83
C PRO A 302 8.39 -17.84 8.19
N LEU A 303 8.50 -19.17 8.09
CA LEU A 303 7.47 -20.02 7.46
C LEU A 303 6.48 -20.65 8.44
N GLY A 304 6.43 -20.17 9.70
CA GLY A 304 5.53 -20.72 10.70
C GLY A 304 5.05 -19.67 11.70
N ILE A 305 3.73 -19.50 11.81
CA ILE A 305 3.09 -18.65 12.82
C ILE A 305 2.53 -19.52 13.95
N ASN A 306 2.89 -19.18 15.19
CA ASN A 306 2.54 -19.97 16.37
C ASN A 306 1.57 -19.21 17.28
N GLU A 307 0.38 -19.76 17.51
CA GLU A 307 -0.52 -19.25 18.55
C GLU A 307 -0.56 -20.20 19.76
N ILE A 308 -0.61 -19.62 20.95
CA ILE A 308 -0.57 -20.36 22.21
C ILE A 308 -1.91 -20.23 22.91
N PHE A 309 -2.45 -21.37 23.34
CA PHE A 309 -3.73 -21.47 24.01
C PHE A 309 -3.58 -22.21 25.34
N ASP A 310 -4.43 -21.91 26.31
CA ASP A 310 -4.55 -22.71 27.52
C ASP A 310 -5.62 -23.81 27.41
N CYS A 311 -5.76 -24.63 28.45
CA CYS A 311 -6.73 -25.72 28.50
C CYS A 311 -8.20 -25.26 28.50
N THR A 312 -8.48 -23.98 28.75
CA THR A 312 -9.82 -23.38 28.65
C THR A 312 -10.14 -22.92 27.23
N GLY A 313 -9.14 -22.95 26.33
CA GLY A 313 -9.23 -22.37 25.00
C GLY A 313 -8.98 -20.87 24.98
N LYS A 314 -8.37 -20.27 26.00
CA LYS A 314 -7.97 -18.86 25.95
C LYS A 314 -6.69 -18.72 25.12
N ASN A 315 -6.68 -17.82 24.13
CA ASN A 315 -5.47 -17.37 23.45
C ASN A 315 -4.65 -16.51 24.42
N LEU A 316 -3.40 -16.93 24.66
CA LEU A 316 -2.50 -16.33 25.64
C LEU A 316 -1.64 -15.19 25.08
N CYS A 317 -1.84 -14.79 23.82
CA CYS A 317 -1.02 -13.82 23.09
C CYS A 317 0.48 -14.22 23.08
N GLY A 318 0.92 -14.88 22.02
CA GLY A 318 2.32 -15.23 21.82
C GLY A 318 3.19 -14.04 21.38
N LYS A 319 4.48 -14.31 21.11
CA LYS A 319 5.37 -13.39 20.39
C LYS A 319 4.88 -13.18 18.95
N ASP A 320 4.43 -14.27 18.35
CA ASP A 320 3.84 -14.35 17.03
C ASP A 320 2.41 -13.78 17.04
N LYS A 321 2.05 -12.99 16.03
CA LYS A 321 0.73 -12.37 15.88
C LYS A 321 0.15 -12.70 14.50
N LEU A 322 -1.11 -13.14 14.44
CA LEU A 322 -1.82 -13.34 13.18
C LEU A 322 -2.81 -12.20 12.94
N TRP A 323 -2.42 -11.24 12.10
CA TRP A 323 -3.26 -10.10 11.76
C TRP A 323 -4.45 -10.58 10.91
N ARG A 324 -5.63 -9.99 11.13
CA ARG A 324 -6.85 -10.36 10.41
C ARG A 324 -6.78 -9.99 8.95
N TYR A 325 -6.24 -8.81 8.69
CA TYR A 325 -5.87 -8.35 7.38
C TYR A 325 -4.66 -7.43 7.49
N HIS A 326 -3.97 -7.26 6.38
CA HIS A 326 -2.89 -6.32 6.21
C HIS A 326 -2.97 -5.68 4.84
N CYS A 327 -2.62 -4.40 4.74
CA CYS A 327 -2.66 -3.67 3.48
C CYS A 327 -1.26 -3.17 3.11
N TRP A 328 -0.91 -3.32 1.84
CA TRP A 328 0.30 -2.78 1.23
C TRP A 328 -0.02 -2.19 -0.15
N ASN A 329 0.97 -1.65 -0.83
CA ASN A 329 0.82 -1.08 -2.17
C ASN A 329 1.54 -1.96 -3.21
N GLU A 330 0.94 -2.14 -4.39
CA GLU A 330 1.63 -2.62 -5.58
C GLU A 330 1.87 -1.45 -6.53
N SER A 331 3.08 -1.37 -7.10
CA SER A 331 3.43 -0.39 -8.13
C SER A 331 3.94 -1.08 -9.39
N TRP A 332 3.48 -0.63 -10.54
CA TRP A 332 3.86 -1.16 -11.84
C TRP A 332 5.13 -0.48 -12.35
N MET A 333 6.20 -1.24 -12.49
CA MET A 333 7.46 -0.76 -13.06
C MET A 333 8.33 -1.91 -13.54
N ALA A 334 9.24 -1.63 -14.46
CA ALA A 334 10.28 -2.56 -14.89
C ALA A 334 11.43 -2.56 -13.86
N ARG A 335 11.92 -3.76 -13.52
CA ARG A 335 13.10 -3.95 -12.66
C ARG A 335 14.35 -4.19 -13.51
N ARG A 336 14.91 -3.11 -14.07
CA ARG A 336 16.14 -3.19 -14.88
C ARG A 336 17.33 -3.74 -14.08
N ASP A 337 17.34 -3.51 -12.77
CA ASP A 337 18.27 -4.11 -11.81
C ASP A 337 18.16 -5.64 -11.73
N LEU A 338 16.99 -6.22 -12.07
CA LEU A 338 16.75 -7.65 -12.13
C LEU A 338 16.71 -8.19 -13.59
N ASN A 339 17.28 -7.45 -14.54
CA ASN A 339 17.23 -7.74 -15.98
C ASN A 339 15.81 -7.83 -16.56
N GLN A 340 14.82 -7.22 -15.90
CA GLN A 340 13.46 -7.13 -16.39
C GLN A 340 13.30 -5.91 -17.29
N CYS A 341 12.86 -6.12 -18.54
CA CYS A 341 12.72 -5.05 -19.53
C CYS A 341 11.30 -4.45 -19.58
N CYS A 342 10.27 -5.22 -19.21
CA CYS A 342 8.88 -4.79 -19.22
C CYS A 342 8.37 -4.54 -17.79
N GLY A 343 7.40 -3.64 -17.62
CA GLY A 343 6.76 -3.43 -16.33
C GLY A 343 6.04 -4.68 -15.80
N ASP A 344 6.06 -4.87 -14.48
CA ASP A 344 5.22 -5.82 -13.76
C ASP A 344 4.97 -5.29 -12.34
N TRP A 345 4.10 -5.94 -11.58
CA TRP A 345 3.74 -5.52 -10.23
C TRP A 345 4.87 -5.76 -9.22
N GLN A 346 5.20 -4.70 -8.47
CA GLN A 346 6.15 -4.71 -7.37
C GLN A 346 5.42 -4.41 -6.06
N CYS A 347 5.49 -5.33 -5.11
CA CYS A 347 4.96 -5.19 -3.75
C CYS A 347 5.83 -4.23 -2.94
N LEU A 348 5.20 -3.23 -2.32
CA LEU A 348 5.81 -2.22 -1.45
C LEU A 348 4.96 -2.09 -0.19
N ASP A 349 5.55 -2.44 0.95
CA ASP A 349 4.89 -2.36 2.25
C ASP A 349 5.51 -1.24 3.09
N PRO A 350 4.82 -0.09 3.21
CA PRO A 350 5.29 1.03 4.02
C PRO A 350 5.03 0.81 5.52
N THR A 351 4.49 -0.34 5.91
CA THR A 351 4.27 -0.67 7.33
C THR A 351 5.56 -1.23 7.90
N PRO A 352 6.17 -0.58 8.91
CA PRO A 352 7.39 -1.10 9.52
C PRO A 352 7.03 -2.31 10.38
N LEU A 353 7.49 -3.49 9.94
CA LEU A 353 7.23 -4.76 10.62
C LEU A 353 8.48 -5.20 11.38
N GLU A 354 8.29 -5.75 12.58
CA GLU A 354 9.39 -6.33 13.35
C GLU A 354 10.00 -7.51 12.58
N THR A 355 11.32 -7.47 12.46
CA THR A 355 12.17 -8.56 11.99
C THR A 355 13.20 -8.87 13.06
N GLY A 356 13.88 -10.02 12.97
CA GLY A 356 15.00 -10.36 13.86
C GLY A 356 16.16 -9.35 13.84
N ARG A 357 16.17 -8.38 12.91
CA ARG A 357 17.19 -7.33 12.77
C ARG A 357 16.67 -5.91 13.08
N GLY A 358 15.44 -5.78 13.56
CA GLY A 358 14.78 -4.50 13.81
C GLY A 358 13.48 -4.33 13.01
N SER A 359 12.84 -3.17 13.13
CA SER A 359 11.62 -2.87 12.37
C SER A 359 11.96 -2.23 11.03
N THR A 360 11.51 -2.82 9.93
CA THR A 360 11.78 -2.31 8.57
C THR A 360 10.54 -2.37 7.69
N CYS A 361 10.47 -1.47 6.73
CA CYS A 361 9.55 -1.56 5.60
C CYS A 361 10.04 -2.62 4.62
N SER A 362 9.19 -3.07 3.70
CA SER A 362 9.56 -4.10 2.72
C SER A 362 9.35 -3.64 1.29
N GLY A 363 10.25 -4.06 0.40
CA GLY A 363 10.14 -3.87 -1.05
C GLY A 363 10.89 -2.64 -1.61
N PRO A 364 10.86 -2.45 -2.95
CA PRO A 364 10.01 -3.14 -3.92
C PRO A 364 10.39 -4.60 -4.16
N THR A 365 9.42 -5.51 -4.08
CA THR A 365 9.58 -6.94 -4.38
C THR A 365 8.70 -7.33 -5.56
N TRP A 366 9.27 -7.93 -6.59
CA TRP A 366 8.55 -8.45 -7.75
C TRP A 366 7.54 -9.53 -7.35
N VAL A 367 6.26 -9.29 -7.62
CA VAL A 367 5.18 -10.20 -7.21
C VAL A 367 5.36 -11.61 -7.80
N ARG A 368 5.90 -11.71 -9.01
CA ARG A 368 6.20 -13.01 -9.63
C ARG A 368 7.32 -13.77 -8.92
N SER A 369 8.36 -13.08 -8.43
CA SER A 369 9.45 -13.75 -7.71
C SER A 369 8.93 -14.43 -6.45
N ILE A 370 7.97 -13.80 -5.77
CA ILE A 370 7.23 -14.37 -4.63
C ILE A 370 6.45 -15.62 -5.08
N ARG A 371 5.69 -15.55 -6.18
CA ARG A 371 4.93 -16.69 -6.69
C ARG A 371 5.80 -17.89 -7.06
N GLU A 372 6.95 -17.62 -7.67
CA GLU A 372 7.89 -18.66 -8.10
C GLU A 372 8.81 -19.14 -6.98
N GLY A 373 8.89 -18.46 -5.84
CA GLY A 373 9.85 -18.78 -4.78
C GLY A 373 11.31 -18.49 -5.18
N GLU A 374 11.53 -17.60 -6.14
CA GLU A 374 12.84 -17.17 -6.65
C GLU A 374 13.32 -15.93 -5.87
N LEU A 375 13.77 -16.15 -4.63
CA LEU A 375 13.94 -15.08 -3.63
C LEU A 375 15.37 -14.51 -3.57
N ASP A 376 16.24 -14.92 -4.49
CA ASP A 376 17.66 -14.54 -4.49
C ASP A 376 17.93 -13.15 -5.06
N LEU A 377 17.05 -12.69 -5.94
CA LEU A 377 17.27 -11.49 -6.75
C LEU A 377 16.68 -10.23 -6.11
N ASP A 378 15.77 -10.37 -5.14
CA ASP A 378 14.82 -9.32 -4.82
C ASP A 378 14.96 -8.75 -3.40
N TYR A 379 14.58 -7.49 -3.24
CA TYR A 379 14.52 -6.87 -1.93
C TYR A 379 13.43 -7.58 -1.10
N ASP A 380 13.79 -8.05 0.10
CA ASP A 380 12.86 -8.62 1.09
C ASP A 380 11.97 -9.79 0.60
N GLY A 381 12.32 -10.45 -0.52
CA GLY A 381 11.49 -11.51 -1.12
C GLY A 381 11.16 -12.64 -0.15
N HIS A 382 12.13 -13.03 0.68
CA HIS A 382 11.97 -14.01 1.75
C HIS A 382 10.94 -13.59 2.82
N HIS A 383 10.89 -12.31 3.18
CA HIS A 383 9.89 -11.78 4.09
C HIS A 383 8.51 -11.86 3.44
N MET A 384 8.33 -11.34 2.23
CA MET A 384 7.01 -11.35 1.59
C MET A 384 6.50 -12.75 1.25
N PHE A 385 7.37 -13.64 0.79
CA PHE A 385 7.03 -15.04 0.58
C PHE A 385 6.51 -15.69 1.86
N SER A 386 7.19 -15.44 2.97
CA SER A 386 6.77 -15.94 4.28
C SER A 386 5.36 -15.44 4.62
N ARG A 387 5.08 -14.14 4.47
CA ARG A 387 3.78 -13.55 4.82
C ARG A 387 2.57 -14.12 4.05
N VAL A 388 2.79 -14.74 2.90
CA VAL A 388 1.70 -15.32 2.10
C VAL A 388 1.66 -16.84 2.10
N ASN A 389 2.70 -17.50 2.65
CA ASN A 389 2.88 -18.96 2.62
C ASN A 389 3.19 -19.60 4.00
N SER A 390 3.20 -18.87 5.13
CA SER A 390 3.47 -19.46 6.44
C SER A 390 2.41 -20.49 6.87
N ASN A 391 2.87 -21.58 7.49
CA ASN A 391 2.02 -22.54 8.18
C ASN A 391 1.53 -21.95 9.51
N TYR A 392 0.35 -22.36 9.97
CA TYR A 392 -0.23 -21.93 11.24
C TYR A 392 -0.30 -23.07 12.22
N VAL A 393 0.32 -22.87 13.39
CA VAL A 393 0.51 -23.92 14.39
C VAL A 393 -0.11 -23.47 15.71
N GLY A 394 -0.99 -24.32 16.25
CA GLY A 394 -1.56 -24.15 17.58
C GLY A 394 -0.80 -24.93 18.64
N TRP A 395 -0.45 -24.27 19.75
CA TRP A 395 0.25 -24.85 20.90
C TRP A 395 -0.55 -24.74 22.19
N LEU A 396 -0.72 -25.85 22.91
CA LEU A 396 -1.45 -25.92 24.16
C LEU A 396 -0.45 -25.80 25.30
N SER A 397 -0.61 -24.79 26.15
CA SER A 397 0.19 -24.60 27.35
C SER A 397 -0.36 -25.44 28.51
N GLN A 398 0.43 -26.37 29.02
CA GLN A 398 0.16 -27.10 30.26
C GLN A 398 1.10 -26.62 31.37
N ASN A 399 0.52 -26.14 32.47
CA ASN A 399 1.20 -25.77 33.73
C ASN A 399 2.44 -24.86 33.52
N ASN A 400 2.36 -23.91 32.58
CA ASN A 400 3.37 -22.91 32.24
C ASN A 400 4.76 -23.41 31.78
N ALA A 401 5.02 -24.72 31.73
CA ALA A 401 6.34 -25.27 31.38
C ALA A 401 6.34 -26.15 30.11
N LYS A 402 5.21 -26.83 29.79
CA LYS A 402 5.13 -27.76 28.65
C LYS A 402 4.17 -27.23 27.59
N LYS A 403 4.64 -27.13 26.33
CA LYS A 403 3.81 -26.82 25.17
C LYS A 403 3.61 -28.07 24.34
N ILE A 404 2.36 -28.40 24.02
CA ILE A 404 2.00 -29.53 23.17
C ILE A 404 1.43 -28.98 21.86
N LYS A 405 2.03 -29.34 20.72
CA LYS A 405 1.47 -29.00 19.41
C LYS A 405 0.14 -29.73 19.26
N PHE A 406 -0.95 -29.00 18.97
CA PHE A 406 -2.27 -29.61 18.86
C PHE A 406 -2.95 -29.45 17.50
N PHE A 407 -2.54 -28.50 16.65
CA PHE A 407 -2.81 -28.54 15.20
C PHE A 407 -1.69 -27.88 14.41
N CYS A 408 -1.64 -28.21 13.12
CA CYS A 408 -0.85 -27.51 12.11
C CYS A 408 -1.70 -27.41 10.84
N ASP A 409 -2.14 -26.20 10.51
CA ASP A 409 -2.76 -25.92 9.23
C ASP A 409 -1.68 -25.40 8.28
N ALA A 410 -1.53 -26.07 7.14
CA ALA A 410 -0.52 -25.72 6.18
C ALA A 410 -0.77 -24.33 5.57
N TRP A 411 -2.01 -23.82 5.53
CA TRP A 411 -2.31 -22.68 4.65
C TRP A 411 -3.48 -21.74 5.04
N PRO A 412 -3.59 -21.25 6.29
CA PRO A 412 -4.52 -20.16 6.54
C PRO A 412 -3.97 -18.80 6.12
N CYS A 413 -2.65 -18.66 5.93
CA CYS A 413 -2.03 -17.38 5.58
C CYS A 413 -2.21 -17.08 4.09
N GLY A 414 -2.52 -15.83 3.77
CA GLY A 414 -2.67 -15.45 2.37
C GLY A 414 -3.94 -15.99 1.70
N GLN A 415 -5.01 -16.28 2.44
CA GLN A 415 -6.18 -16.99 1.89
C GLN A 415 -6.89 -16.23 0.76
N HIS A 416 -6.92 -14.91 0.87
CA HIS A 416 -7.43 -14.01 -0.15
C HIS A 416 -6.53 -12.77 -0.18
N LEU A 417 -5.96 -12.48 -1.34
CA LEU A 417 -5.29 -11.23 -1.65
C LEU A 417 -6.17 -10.50 -2.66
N ILE A 418 -6.66 -9.32 -2.29
CA ILE A 418 -7.64 -8.61 -3.10
C ILE A 418 -7.24 -7.15 -3.30
N THR A 419 -7.71 -6.58 -4.41
CA THR A 419 -7.57 -5.16 -4.74
C THR A 419 -8.85 -4.65 -5.42
N LYS A 420 -8.98 -3.35 -5.63
CA LYS A 420 -10.14 -2.79 -6.34
C LYS A 420 -10.05 -3.17 -7.83
N SER A 421 -11.15 -3.67 -8.39
CA SER A 421 -11.25 -3.99 -9.81
C SER A 421 -11.17 -2.72 -10.67
N VAL A 422 -10.55 -2.85 -11.84
CA VAL A 422 -10.49 -1.78 -12.85
C VAL A 422 -11.90 -1.36 -13.26
N GLY A 423 -12.21 -0.07 -13.13
CA GLY A 423 -13.50 0.50 -13.55
C GLY A 423 -14.72 0.04 -12.74
N SER A 424 -14.52 -0.63 -11.60
CA SER A 424 -15.60 -1.17 -10.76
C SER A 424 -15.34 -0.93 -9.27
N GLU A 425 -16.39 -0.98 -8.45
CA GLU A 425 -16.30 -0.94 -6.98
C GLU A 425 -16.11 -2.34 -6.35
N GLN A 426 -16.21 -3.40 -7.15
CA GLN A 426 -15.97 -4.77 -6.70
C GLN A 426 -14.48 -5.03 -6.49
N PHE A 427 -14.16 -6.00 -5.64
CA PHE A 427 -12.79 -6.47 -5.51
C PHE A 427 -12.42 -7.43 -6.63
N GLU A 428 -11.16 -7.41 -7.03
CA GLU A 428 -10.48 -8.42 -7.83
C GLU A 428 -9.66 -9.31 -6.89
N ASP A 429 -9.76 -10.64 -7.04
CA ASP A 429 -8.90 -11.59 -6.32
C ASP A 429 -7.61 -11.83 -7.12
N ILE A 430 -6.49 -11.40 -6.53
CA ILE A 430 -5.14 -11.50 -7.11
C ILE A 430 -4.27 -12.54 -6.38
N THR A 431 -4.87 -13.43 -5.59
CA THR A 431 -4.15 -14.47 -4.84
C THR A 431 -3.28 -15.34 -5.76
N GLY A 432 -3.78 -15.65 -6.96
CA GLY A 432 -3.05 -16.40 -7.97
C GLY A 432 -1.81 -15.70 -8.52
N ALA A 433 -1.68 -14.38 -8.34
CA ALA A 433 -0.49 -13.63 -8.72
C ALA A 433 0.67 -13.82 -7.72
N TYR A 434 0.35 -14.10 -6.45
CA TYR A 434 1.33 -14.28 -5.37
C TYR A 434 1.66 -15.74 -5.07
N LYS A 435 0.77 -16.68 -5.40
CA LYS A 435 0.98 -18.09 -5.10
C LYS A 435 0.18 -19.01 -6.02
N TYR A 436 0.72 -20.22 -6.18
CA TYR A 436 0.04 -21.30 -6.87
C TYR A 436 -1.02 -21.98 -5.99
N GLU A 437 -1.98 -22.64 -6.64
CA GLU A 437 -3.02 -23.43 -5.98
C GLU A 437 -2.40 -24.50 -5.07
N LEU A 438 -2.95 -24.64 -3.87
CA LEU A 438 -2.45 -25.55 -2.85
C LEU A 438 -2.42 -26.99 -3.35
N GLY A 439 -1.31 -27.68 -3.09
CA GLY A 439 -1.13 -29.08 -3.48
C GLY A 439 -0.75 -29.30 -4.96
N SER A 440 -0.79 -28.24 -5.79
CA SER A 440 -0.27 -28.32 -7.16
C SER A 440 1.24 -28.56 -7.18
N VAL A 441 1.73 -29.18 -8.25
CA VAL A 441 3.17 -29.43 -8.45
C VAL A 441 3.97 -28.13 -8.40
N LYS A 442 3.46 -27.08 -9.08
CA LYS A 442 4.09 -25.76 -9.09
C LYS A 442 4.16 -25.11 -7.71
N ASN A 443 3.11 -25.26 -6.89
CA ASN A 443 3.12 -24.77 -5.51
C ASN A 443 4.22 -25.44 -4.68
N LYS A 444 4.36 -26.77 -4.77
CA LYS A 444 5.41 -27.50 -4.06
C LYS A 444 6.80 -27.08 -4.52
N GLU A 445 7.01 -26.98 -5.83
CA GLU A 445 8.30 -26.55 -6.41
C GLU A 445 8.71 -25.15 -5.94
N ALA A 446 7.80 -24.18 -6.02
CA ALA A 446 8.04 -22.82 -5.54
C ALA A 446 8.33 -22.80 -4.03
N TYR A 447 7.57 -23.56 -3.24
CA TYR A 447 7.81 -23.67 -1.79
C TYR A 447 9.16 -24.29 -1.47
N TYR A 448 9.59 -25.35 -2.16
CA TYR A 448 10.92 -25.94 -1.93
C TYR A 448 12.05 -24.99 -2.28
N ARG A 449 11.94 -24.23 -3.40
CA ARG A 449 12.93 -23.20 -3.77
C ARG A 449 13.06 -22.15 -2.66
N ALA A 450 11.93 -21.59 -2.25
CA ALA A 450 11.88 -20.61 -1.17
C ALA A 450 12.41 -21.18 0.16
N TYR A 451 12.05 -22.42 0.51
CA TYR A 451 12.44 -23.05 1.77
C TYR A 451 13.97 -23.17 1.91
N ARG A 452 14.67 -23.57 0.83
CA ARG A 452 16.14 -23.62 0.81
C ARG A 452 16.78 -22.26 1.06
N ARG A 453 16.15 -21.20 0.56
CA ARG A 453 16.65 -19.82 0.71
C ARG A 453 16.37 -19.27 2.11
N ILE A 454 15.18 -19.53 2.64
CA ILE A 454 14.74 -19.05 3.96
C ILE A 454 15.44 -19.82 5.09
N HIS A 455 15.74 -21.10 4.89
CA HIS A 455 16.45 -21.94 5.85
C HIS A 455 17.81 -22.37 5.29
N PRO A 456 18.89 -21.59 5.52
CA PRO A 456 20.21 -21.84 4.95
C PRO A 456 20.76 -23.25 5.21
N GLY A 457 20.39 -23.89 6.32
CA GLY A 457 20.74 -25.28 6.62
C GLY A 457 20.19 -26.32 5.64
N TYR A 458 19.26 -25.94 4.77
CA TYR A 458 18.63 -26.78 3.75
C TYR A 458 19.06 -26.43 2.32
N CYS A 459 20.09 -25.59 2.13
CA CYS A 459 20.52 -25.12 0.81
C CYS A 459 20.75 -26.26 -0.21
N ASN A 460 21.29 -27.40 0.24
CA ASN A 460 21.56 -28.59 -0.58
C ASN A 460 20.56 -29.73 -0.34
N ALA A 461 19.48 -29.48 0.40
CA ALA A 461 18.50 -30.50 0.70
C ALA A 461 17.69 -30.86 -0.55
N SER A 462 17.50 -32.16 -0.78
CA SER A 462 16.59 -32.65 -1.82
C SER A 462 15.14 -32.30 -1.49
N ASN A 463 14.28 -32.25 -2.52
CA ASN A 463 12.83 -32.04 -2.32
C ASN A 463 12.23 -33.08 -1.36
N CYS A 464 12.70 -34.34 -1.40
CA CYS A 464 12.19 -35.39 -0.53
C CYS A 464 12.61 -35.22 0.94
N HIS A 465 13.75 -34.59 1.22
CA HIS A 465 14.14 -34.23 2.59
C HIS A 465 13.19 -33.15 3.12
N ILE A 466 13.01 -32.06 2.36
CA ILE A 466 12.13 -30.95 2.76
C ILE A 466 10.69 -31.45 2.95
N GLU A 467 10.16 -32.27 2.04
CA GLU A 467 8.81 -32.83 2.16
C GLU A 467 8.66 -33.70 3.42
N ARG A 468 9.71 -34.43 3.84
CA ARG A 468 9.70 -35.22 5.08
C ARG A 468 9.60 -34.32 6.32
N GLU A 469 10.34 -33.21 6.34
CA GLU A 469 10.26 -32.21 7.41
C GLU A 469 8.89 -31.54 7.45
N LEU A 470 8.36 -31.10 6.29
CA LEU A 470 7.02 -30.51 6.23
C LEU A 470 5.92 -31.51 6.63
N SER A 471 6.10 -32.79 6.30
CA SER A 471 5.19 -33.86 6.71
C SER A 471 5.27 -34.16 8.19
N SER A 472 6.46 -34.04 8.82
CA SER A 472 6.63 -34.20 10.27
C SER A 472 5.94 -33.08 11.07
N LEU A 473 5.75 -31.91 10.44
CA LEU A 473 5.00 -30.81 11.04
C LEU A 473 3.49 -31.06 11.10
N LYS A 474 2.95 -31.97 10.27
CA LYS A 474 1.53 -32.32 10.26
C LYS A 474 1.19 -33.15 11.48
N ASN A 475 0.24 -32.66 12.28
CA ASN A 475 -0.42 -33.44 13.32
C ASN A 475 -1.81 -33.85 12.86
N PRO A 476 -2.40 -34.91 13.45
CA PRO A 476 -3.74 -35.36 13.08
C PRO A 476 -4.79 -34.28 13.37
N PHE A 477 -5.68 -34.03 12.41
CA PHE A 477 -6.89 -33.25 12.63
C PHE A 477 -7.95 -34.10 13.34
N LEU A 478 -9.03 -33.51 13.85
CA LEU A 478 -10.14 -34.29 14.42
C LEU A 478 -10.89 -35.15 13.41
N SER A 479 -10.81 -34.82 12.12
CA SER A 479 -11.25 -35.74 11.07
C SER A 479 -10.55 -37.09 11.20
N ASP A 480 -9.29 -37.10 11.64
CA ASP A 480 -8.50 -38.31 11.80
C ASP A 480 -8.95 -39.07 13.06
N SER A 481 -9.30 -38.34 14.13
CA SER A 481 -10.00 -38.92 15.28
C SER A 481 -11.42 -39.36 14.92
N GLY A 482 -11.99 -38.93 13.79
CA GLY A 482 -13.30 -39.30 13.28
C GLY A 482 -14.44 -38.45 13.85
N ILE A 483 -14.19 -37.16 14.12
CA ILE A 483 -15.20 -36.15 14.43
C ILE A 483 -15.08 -35.01 13.42
N ASN A 484 -16.17 -34.68 12.75
CA ASN A 484 -16.29 -33.47 11.94
C ASN A 484 -17.01 -32.38 12.75
N MET A 485 -16.55 -31.15 12.64
CA MET A 485 -17.07 -30.04 13.42
C MET A 485 -17.13 -28.76 12.61
N ARG A 486 -18.27 -28.05 12.68
CA ARG A 486 -18.48 -26.78 11.97
C ARG A 486 -19.23 -25.80 12.85
N LEU A 487 -18.69 -24.60 13.00
CA LEU A 487 -19.40 -23.47 13.57
C LEU A 487 -20.03 -22.64 12.44
N LYS A 488 -21.33 -22.40 12.51
CA LYS A 488 -22.09 -21.53 11.60
C LYS A 488 -22.72 -20.38 12.37
N MET A 489 -22.81 -19.23 11.72
CA MET A 489 -23.59 -18.12 12.25
C MET A 489 -25.07 -18.48 12.08
N ALA A 490 -25.87 -18.29 13.12
CA ALA A 490 -27.32 -18.39 13.02
C ALA A 490 -27.94 -17.06 12.55
N ASN A 491 -27.33 -15.92 12.93
CA ASN A 491 -27.68 -14.58 12.50
C ASN A 491 -26.47 -13.82 11.95
N CYS A 492 -26.70 -12.76 11.16
CA CYS A 492 -25.65 -11.81 10.82
C CYS A 492 -25.30 -11.00 12.08
N PRO A 493 -24.03 -10.92 12.50
CA PRO A 493 -23.68 -10.25 13.74
C PRO A 493 -23.76 -8.74 13.54
N MET A 494 -24.67 -8.09 14.27
CA MET A 494 -24.90 -6.64 14.25
C MET A 494 -24.47 -6.01 15.57
N TYR A 495 -23.91 -4.80 15.51
CA TYR A 495 -23.57 -4.06 16.73
C TYR A 495 -24.80 -3.84 17.61
N GLY A 496 -24.68 -4.25 18.87
CA GLY A 496 -25.75 -4.13 19.88
C GLY A 496 -26.74 -5.28 19.90
N GLU A 497 -26.66 -6.24 18.97
CA GLU A 497 -27.49 -7.45 18.96
C GLU A 497 -26.72 -8.66 19.50
N ASP A 498 -27.46 -9.66 19.99
CA ASP A 498 -26.88 -10.91 20.46
C ASP A 498 -26.37 -11.75 19.27
N VAL A 499 -25.19 -12.35 19.42
CA VAL A 499 -24.68 -13.30 18.43
C VAL A 499 -25.12 -14.71 18.76
N GLN A 500 -25.71 -15.36 17.75
CA GLN A 500 -26.17 -16.73 17.83
C GLN A 500 -25.34 -17.61 16.90
N LEU A 501 -24.84 -18.73 17.45
CA LEU A 501 -24.01 -19.68 16.73
C LEU A 501 -24.68 -21.05 16.71
N HIS A 502 -24.62 -21.69 15.55
CA HIS A 502 -24.94 -23.09 15.38
C HIS A 502 -23.66 -23.90 15.34
N TRP A 503 -23.48 -24.73 16.34
CA TRP A 503 -22.37 -25.65 16.42
C TRP A 503 -22.82 -27.03 15.93
N LEU A 504 -22.28 -27.45 14.79
CA LEU A 504 -22.57 -28.73 14.16
C LEU A 504 -21.43 -29.70 14.48
N LEU A 505 -21.77 -30.81 15.11
CA LEU A 505 -20.88 -31.91 15.44
C LEU A 505 -21.35 -33.15 14.69
N GLU A 506 -20.42 -33.91 14.12
CA GLU A 506 -20.73 -35.14 13.39
C GLU A 506 -19.72 -36.21 13.75
N ASN A 507 -20.22 -37.38 14.16
CA ASN A 507 -19.38 -38.55 14.39
C ASN A 507 -19.15 -39.27 13.06
N LEU A 508 -17.90 -39.39 12.63
CA LEU A 508 -17.53 -40.09 11.40
C LEU A 508 -17.31 -41.59 11.62
N ARG A 509 -17.35 -42.06 12.87
CA ARG A 509 -17.15 -43.45 13.26
C ARG A 509 -18.47 -44.14 13.58
N SER A 510 -18.43 -45.46 13.61
CA SER A 510 -19.56 -46.32 13.95
C SER A 510 -19.64 -46.65 15.46
N GLU A 511 -18.83 -45.97 16.27
CA GLU A 511 -18.74 -46.16 17.72
C GLU A 511 -19.25 -44.90 18.44
N ASN A 512 -19.83 -45.08 19.63
CA ASN A 512 -20.25 -43.96 20.48
C ASN A 512 -19.05 -43.14 20.93
N LYS A 513 -19.23 -41.82 21.01
CA LYS A 513 -18.22 -40.91 21.51
C LYS A 513 -18.80 -39.98 22.57
N ASN A 514 -18.14 -39.97 23.72
CA ASN A 514 -18.33 -38.95 24.74
C ASN A 514 -17.21 -37.94 24.58
N LEU A 515 -17.54 -36.67 24.49
CA LEU A 515 -16.57 -35.61 24.25
C LEU A 515 -16.87 -34.47 25.22
N LYS A 516 -15.82 -33.96 25.87
CA LYS A 516 -15.88 -32.75 26.67
C LYS A 516 -15.18 -31.62 25.95
N PHE A 517 -15.86 -30.48 25.86
CA PHE A 517 -15.41 -29.30 25.14
C PHE A 517 -15.37 -28.08 26.05
N ASN A 518 -14.28 -27.34 26.01
CA ASN A 518 -14.15 -26.02 26.59
C ASN A 518 -14.30 -24.98 25.50
N LEU A 519 -15.23 -24.05 25.69
CA LEU A 519 -15.55 -22.98 24.77
C LEU A 519 -15.04 -21.67 25.36
N CYS A 520 -14.39 -20.85 24.54
CA CYS A 520 -13.83 -19.57 24.95
C CYS A 520 -14.10 -18.52 23.89
N ALA A 521 -14.55 -17.33 24.31
CA ALA A 521 -14.63 -16.17 23.44
C ALA A 521 -13.81 -14.97 23.93
N GLN A 522 -13.05 -14.40 23.00
CA GLN A 522 -12.17 -13.25 23.19
C GLN A 522 -12.39 -12.23 22.07
N ILE A 523 -12.28 -10.95 22.43
CA ILE A 523 -12.19 -9.87 21.45
C ILE A 523 -10.77 -9.87 20.89
N ILE A 524 -10.62 -9.82 19.57
CA ILE A 524 -9.29 -9.78 18.93
C ILE A 524 -9.16 -8.52 18.06
N THR A 525 -8.08 -7.78 18.28
CA THR A 525 -7.73 -6.61 17.46
C THR A 525 -7.39 -7.02 16.03
N TYR A 526 -7.39 -6.08 15.09
CA TYR A 526 -6.99 -6.38 13.72
C TYR A 526 -5.54 -6.86 13.60
N SER A 527 -4.67 -6.41 14.52
CA SER A 527 -3.28 -6.85 14.66
C SER A 527 -3.13 -8.23 15.32
N GLY A 528 -4.23 -8.96 15.56
CA GLY A 528 -4.20 -10.31 16.11
C GLY A 528 -3.94 -10.39 17.62
N CYS A 529 -4.02 -9.27 18.35
CA CYS A 529 -3.84 -9.28 19.80
C CYS A 529 -5.17 -9.62 20.49
N PRO A 530 -5.24 -10.70 21.29
CA PRO A 530 -6.43 -11.03 22.06
C PRO A 530 -6.55 -10.14 23.30
N MET A 531 -7.77 -9.70 23.57
CA MET A 531 -8.16 -9.05 24.82
C MET A 531 -8.61 -10.11 25.84
N ASP A 532 -9.01 -9.65 27.01
CA ASP A 532 -9.59 -10.53 28.03
C ASP A 532 -10.78 -11.33 27.50
N GLN A 533 -10.88 -12.57 27.98
CA GLN A 533 -12.00 -13.45 27.72
C GLN A 533 -13.27 -12.83 28.30
N PHE A 534 -14.30 -12.69 27.47
CA PHE A 534 -15.59 -12.16 27.90
C PHE A 534 -16.65 -13.27 28.06
N TRP A 535 -16.40 -14.46 27.52
CA TRP A 535 -17.28 -15.61 27.70
C TRP A 535 -16.51 -16.94 27.68
N LYS A 536 -17.00 -17.89 28.46
CA LYS A 536 -16.50 -19.27 28.52
C LYS A 536 -17.63 -20.23 28.85
N ASP A 537 -17.50 -21.46 28.40
CA ASP A 537 -18.43 -22.54 28.73
C ASP A 537 -17.73 -23.91 28.66
N SER A 538 -18.32 -24.94 29.27
CA SER A 538 -17.84 -26.33 29.18
C SER A 538 -19.00 -27.25 28.87
N VAL A 539 -18.96 -27.90 27.71
CA VAL A 539 -20.07 -28.71 27.18
C VAL A 539 -19.62 -30.15 27.03
N ASN A 540 -20.37 -31.06 27.64
CA ASN A 540 -20.23 -32.50 27.41
C ASN A 540 -21.24 -32.94 26.33
N VAL A 541 -20.76 -33.62 25.30
CA VAL A 541 -21.58 -34.10 24.19
C VAL A 541 -21.34 -35.59 23.99
N THR A 542 -22.41 -36.35 24.10
CA THR A 542 -22.46 -37.73 23.60
C THR A 542 -22.98 -37.72 22.17
N LEU A 543 -22.24 -38.39 21.28
CA LEU A 543 -22.59 -38.64 19.88
C LEU A 543 -22.68 -40.15 19.67
N GLY A 544 -23.82 -40.62 19.18
CA GLY A 544 -24.03 -41.98 18.70
C GLY A 544 -23.27 -42.25 17.40
N PRO A 545 -23.35 -43.50 16.90
CA PRO A 545 -22.68 -43.92 15.67
C PRO A 545 -23.20 -43.10 14.49
N ARG A 546 -22.30 -42.49 13.71
CA ARG A 546 -22.68 -41.66 12.55
C ARG A 546 -23.64 -40.49 12.87
N GLU A 547 -23.80 -40.12 14.15
CA GLU A 547 -24.73 -39.06 14.55
C GLU A 547 -24.21 -37.68 14.15
N GLY A 548 -25.07 -36.88 13.52
CA GLY A 548 -24.93 -35.43 13.40
C GLY A 548 -25.78 -34.72 14.44
N LYS A 549 -25.15 -33.88 15.29
CA LYS A 549 -25.81 -33.13 16.35
C LYS A 549 -25.62 -31.63 16.17
N LYS A 550 -26.69 -30.87 16.33
CA LYS A 550 -26.69 -29.40 16.34
C LYS A 550 -26.83 -28.90 17.78
N VAL A 551 -25.84 -28.14 18.22
CA VAL A 551 -25.85 -27.43 19.51
C VAL A 551 -26.01 -25.94 19.23
N ASN A 552 -27.03 -25.32 19.83
CA ASN A 552 -27.23 -23.87 19.73
C ASN A 552 -26.45 -23.19 20.85
N LEU A 553 -25.57 -22.28 20.47
CA LEU A 553 -24.85 -21.43 21.40
C LEU A 553 -25.46 -20.03 21.28
N SER A 554 -26.26 -19.64 22.28
CA SER A 554 -26.85 -18.32 22.41
C SER A 554 -26.24 -17.63 23.63
N ASN A 555 -25.78 -16.40 23.46
CA ASN A 555 -25.18 -15.66 24.57
C ASN A 555 -25.72 -14.23 24.62
N THR A 556 -26.39 -13.90 25.72
CA THR A 556 -27.03 -12.61 26.04
C THR A 556 -26.03 -11.50 26.39
N LEU A 557 -24.73 -11.82 26.50
CA LEU A 557 -23.68 -10.91 27.00
C LEU A 557 -22.94 -10.12 25.91
N LEU A 558 -23.17 -10.43 24.63
CA LEU A 558 -22.51 -9.74 23.50
C LEU A 558 -22.97 -8.29 23.35
N SER A 559 -24.26 -8.02 23.56
CA SER A 559 -24.82 -6.66 23.46
C SER A 559 -24.24 -5.68 24.49
N THR A 560 -23.94 -6.13 25.72
CA THR A 560 -23.64 -5.23 26.86
C THR A 560 -22.15 -4.98 27.08
N VAL A 561 -21.28 -5.98 26.80
CA VAL A 561 -19.81 -5.84 26.97
C VAL A 561 -19.19 -5.02 25.83
N LEU A 562 -19.69 -5.18 24.60
CA LEU A 562 -19.32 -4.33 23.45
C LEU A 562 -19.70 -2.85 23.66
N PHE A 563 -20.83 -2.59 24.33
CA PHE A 563 -21.33 -1.23 24.59
C PHE A 563 -20.57 -0.47 25.70
N ARG A 564 -20.16 -1.16 26.78
CA ARG A 564 -19.62 -0.49 27.99
C ARG A 564 -18.10 -0.33 28.04
N ARG A 565 -17.32 -1.17 27.34
CA ARG A 565 -15.84 -1.13 27.45
C ARG A 565 -15.11 -0.48 26.26
N LEU A 566 -15.76 -0.35 25.11
CA LEU A 566 -15.06 -0.07 23.85
C LEU A 566 -15.68 1.12 23.12
N GLY A 567 -15.64 2.28 23.75
CA GLY A 567 -15.77 3.52 23.02
C GLY A 567 -14.61 3.64 22.02
N PHE A 568 -14.86 3.36 20.75
CA PHE A 568 -14.04 3.81 19.60
C PHE A 568 -12.92 2.90 19.06
N PHE A 569 -12.87 1.60 19.38
CA PHE A 569 -12.00 0.65 18.66
C PHE A 569 -12.79 -0.09 17.57
N ARG A 570 -12.29 -0.09 16.34
CA ARG A 570 -12.81 -0.94 15.26
C ARG A 570 -12.31 -2.36 15.50
N ILE A 571 -13.15 -3.20 16.07
CA ILE A 571 -12.88 -4.61 16.37
C ILE A 571 -13.08 -5.39 15.08
N SER A 572 -12.02 -6.03 14.59
CA SER A 572 -12.06 -6.86 13.38
C SER A 572 -12.50 -8.31 13.66
N GLY A 573 -12.72 -8.67 14.91
CA GLY A 573 -13.64 -9.74 15.19
C GLY A 573 -13.65 -10.34 16.59
N ASP A 574 -14.74 -11.07 16.84
CA ASP A 574 -14.84 -11.98 17.98
C ASP A 574 -14.34 -13.37 17.60
N PHE A 575 -13.72 -14.02 18.57
CA PHE A 575 -13.15 -15.35 18.44
C PHE A 575 -14.00 -16.34 19.23
N LEU A 576 -14.32 -17.50 18.67
CA LEU A 576 -14.75 -18.66 19.45
C LEU A 576 -13.76 -19.80 19.23
N ILE A 577 -13.13 -20.25 20.32
CA ILE A 577 -12.26 -21.42 20.34
C ILE A 577 -12.98 -22.54 21.07
N VAL A 578 -12.94 -23.72 20.47
CA VAL A 578 -13.42 -24.97 21.09
C VAL A 578 -12.21 -25.88 21.33
N VAL A 579 -11.90 -26.21 22.60
CA VAL A 579 -10.84 -27.17 22.97
C VAL A 579 -11.47 -28.43 23.54
N GLY A 580 -11.15 -29.59 22.96
CA GLY A 580 -11.61 -30.89 23.47
C GLY A 580 -10.66 -31.42 24.55
N SER A 581 -11.16 -31.67 25.76
CA SER A 581 -10.30 -32.06 26.89
C SER A 581 -9.81 -33.50 26.84
N GLU A 582 -10.54 -34.41 26.16
CA GLU A 582 -10.16 -35.82 26.06
C GLU A 582 -9.23 -36.13 24.86
N ILE A 583 -9.09 -35.21 23.92
CA ILE A 583 -8.31 -35.43 22.68
C ILE A 583 -7.10 -34.48 22.60
N ASN A 584 -6.85 -33.59 23.57
CA ASN A 584 -5.80 -32.55 23.48
C ASN A 584 -5.80 -31.82 22.12
N THR A 585 -6.97 -31.63 21.50
CA THR A 585 -7.11 -31.06 20.16
C THR A 585 -8.09 -29.89 20.21
N MET A 586 -7.75 -28.77 19.59
CA MET A 586 -8.71 -27.69 19.32
C MET A 586 -9.51 -28.03 18.08
N LEU A 587 -10.82 -27.79 18.15
CA LEU A 587 -11.75 -28.31 17.16
C LEU A 587 -12.26 -27.28 16.12
N ASN A 588 -12.19 -26.00 16.42
CA ASN A 588 -12.35 -24.92 15.46
C ASN A 588 -11.82 -23.63 16.08
N VAL A 589 -11.31 -22.78 15.20
CA VAL A 589 -11.21 -21.34 15.41
C VAL A 589 -12.15 -20.68 14.42
N LYS A 590 -13.07 -19.86 14.91
CA LYS A 590 -13.90 -19.02 14.05
C LYS A 590 -13.79 -17.55 14.43
N ASN A 591 -13.48 -16.74 13.43
CA ASN A 591 -13.47 -15.29 13.49
C ASN A 591 -14.79 -14.73 12.97
N PHE A 592 -15.33 -13.71 13.64
CA PHE A 592 -16.55 -13.00 13.24
C PHE A 592 -16.26 -11.52 13.08
N ASN A 593 -16.51 -10.92 11.93
CA ASN A 593 -16.42 -9.47 11.77
C ASN A 593 -17.83 -8.86 11.92
N TYR A 594 -17.97 -7.78 12.68
CA TYR A 594 -19.25 -7.07 12.85
C TYR A 594 -19.34 -5.96 11.82
N GLY A 595 -20.42 -5.96 11.04
CA GLY A 595 -20.73 -4.82 10.19
C GLY A 595 -21.08 -3.61 11.06
N ILE A 596 -20.34 -2.50 10.93
CA ILE A 596 -20.88 -1.21 11.36
C ILE A 596 -22.05 -0.94 10.42
N CYS A 597 -23.27 -1.04 10.95
CA CYS A 597 -24.46 -0.67 10.20
C CYS A 597 -24.28 0.77 9.74
N ASP A 598 -24.51 1.02 8.44
CA ASP A 598 -24.44 2.35 7.84
C ASP A 598 -25.29 3.32 8.67
N LEU A 599 -24.63 4.19 9.43
CA LEU A 599 -25.25 5.23 10.26
C LEU A 599 -26.10 6.20 9.42
N ARG A 600 -26.04 6.12 8.08
CA ARG A 600 -26.79 6.96 7.16
C ARG A 600 -28.31 6.75 7.18
N ASN A 601 -28.84 5.62 7.65
CA ASN A 601 -30.28 5.34 7.56
C ASN A 601 -31.08 5.40 8.87
N ARG A 602 -30.45 5.65 10.04
CA ARG A 602 -31.18 5.82 11.33
C ARG A 602 -31.25 7.25 11.86
N LEU A 603 -30.56 8.21 11.25
CA LEU A 603 -30.60 9.62 11.66
C LEU A 603 -31.79 10.42 11.11
N ARG A 604 -32.74 9.80 10.39
CA ARG A 604 -33.96 10.48 9.95
C ARG A 604 -35.11 10.50 10.97
N ASP A 605 -35.10 9.64 11.99
CA ASP A 605 -36.28 9.43 12.84
C ASP A 605 -36.08 9.62 14.34
N SER A 606 -35.03 10.33 14.78
CA SER A 606 -34.90 10.67 16.19
C SER A 606 -34.34 12.09 16.37
N TYR A 607 -35.25 13.07 16.30
CA TYR A 607 -35.06 14.30 17.06
C TYR A 607 -34.88 13.90 18.54
N TRP A 608 -33.90 14.48 19.22
CA TRP A 608 -33.96 14.84 20.64
C TRP A 608 -32.83 15.84 20.97
N PRO A 609 -33.04 16.73 21.96
CA PRO A 609 -32.47 18.07 21.97
C PRO A 609 -31.03 18.12 22.46
N ILE A 610 -30.27 19.04 21.87
CA ILE A 610 -28.91 19.41 22.23
C ILE A 610 -28.92 20.08 23.63
N PRO A 611 -28.19 19.58 24.65
CA PRO A 611 -27.99 20.32 25.89
C PRO A 611 -26.96 21.43 25.65
N ARG A 612 -27.36 22.67 25.99
CA ARG A 612 -26.44 23.82 26.08
C ARG A 612 -25.45 23.57 27.22
N TYR A 613 -24.15 23.60 26.93
CA TYR A 613 -23.12 23.70 27.96
C TYR A 613 -23.07 25.15 28.47
N ASN A 614 -23.31 25.32 29.77
CA ASN A 614 -22.99 26.56 30.49
C ASN A 614 -21.49 26.56 30.78
N ASP A 615 -20.85 27.68 30.43
CA ASP A 615 -19.55 28.09 30.96
C ASP A 615 -19.66 28.35 32.46
N GLU A 616 -18.85 27.68 33.27
CA GLU A 616 -18.43 28.21 34.58
C GLU A 616 -17.11 27.58 35.06
N LYS A 617 -16.07 28.42 35.04
CA LYS A 617 -14.86 28.51 35.89
C LYS A 617 -14.49 27.27 36.75
N ILE A 618 -13.25 26.78 36.62
CA ILE A 618 -11.99 27.21 37.27
C ILE A 618 -10.81 26.60 36.50
#